data_AF-A0A378W1R8-F1
#
_entry.id   AF-A0A378W1R8-F1
#
_cell.length_a   1.000
_cell.length_b   1.000
_cell.length_c   1.000
_cell.angle_alpha   90.00
_cell.angle_beta   90.00
_cell.angle_gamma   90.00
#
_symmetry.space_group_name_H-M   'P 1'
#
loop_
_entity.id
_entity.type
_entity.pdbx_description
1 polymer ?
#
loop_
_entity_poly.entity_id
_entity_poly.type
_entity_poly.pdbx_seq_one_letter_code
_entity_poly.pdbx_strand_id
1 'polypeptide(L)'
;MLATLSRLIKQHGVKLIAIGNGTASRETDKIAGELVRGMPESSLHKIVVSEAGASIYSASELAAREFPDLDVSLRGAVSIARRLQDPLAELVKIDPKSIGVGQYQHDVNQSRLAKSLDAVVEDCVNAVGVDANTASAPLLARISGLNQTLAQNIVAYRDENGAFDSRKNC
;
A
#
# COMPACT_ATOMS: atom_id res chain seq x y z
N MET A 1 13.75 22.99 -1.49
CA MET A 1 13.37 21.58 -1.27
C MET A 1 13.44 21.19 0.21
N LEU A 2 14.63 21.16 0.83
CA LEU A 2 14.78 20.79 2.25
C LEU A 2 13.89 21.61 3.20
N ALA A 3 13.88 22.94 3.07
CA ALA A 3 13.02 23.80 3.88
C ALA A 3 11.52 23.47 3.77
N THR A 4 11.05 23.11 2.58
CA THR A 4 9.65 22.69 2.35
C THR A 4 9.36 21.37 3.07
N LEU A 5 10.25 20.39 2.97
CA LEU A 5 10.12 19.10 3.64
C LEU A 5 10.14 19.26 5.16
N SER A 6 11.08 20.05 5.71
CA SER A 6 11.13 20.35 7.14
C SER A 6 9.85 21.02 7.65
N ARG A 7 9.27 21.95 6.86
CA ARG A 7 7.99 22.58 7.20
C ARG A 7 6.86 21.56 7.27
N LEU A 8 6.75 20.66 6.27
CA LEU A 8 5.74 19.61 6.26
C LEU A 8 5.90 18.63 7.43
N ILE A 9 7.14 18.24 7.74
CA ILE A 9 7.44 17.37 8.88
C ILE A 9 6.97 17.99 10.19
N LYS A 10 7.28 19.28 10.42
CA LYS A 10 6.86 20.01 11.62
C LYS A 10 5.34 20.21 11.67
N GLN A 11 4.74 20.57 10.54
CA GLN A 11 3.31 20.86 10.44
C GLN A 11 2.45 19.62 10.70
N HIS A 12 2.86 18.46 10.21
CA HIS A 12 2.09 17.22 10.30
C HIS A 12 2.62 16.23 11.34
N GLY A 13 3.67 16.58 12.09
CA GLY A 13 4.27 15.71 13.10
C GLY A 13 4.83 14.40 12.54
N VAL A 14 5.38 14.44 11.31
CA VAL A 14 5.85 13.24 10.60
C VAL A 14 6.98 12.56 11.36
N LYS A 15 6.87 11.24 11.53
CA LYS A 15 7.88 10.40 12.21
C LYS A 15 8.64 9.46 11.28
N LEU A 16 8.05 9.14 10.13
CA LEU A 16 8.61 8.19 9.17
C LEU A 16 8.68 8.81 7.77
N ILE A 17 9.82 8.65 7.10
CA ILE A 17 10.02 8.96 5.68
C ILE A 17 10.16 7.63 4.94
N ALA A 18 9.20 7.32 4.08
CA ALA A 18 9.28 6.21 3.14
C ALA A 18 9.98 6.66 1.86
N ILE A 19 10.98 5.91 1.40
CA ILE A 19 11.75 6.21 0.19
C ILE A 19 11.64 5.01 -0.75
N GLY A 20 11.12 5.22 -1.96
CA GLY A 20 11.09 4.18 -3.00
C GLY A 20 12.49 3.74 -3.39
N ASN A 21 12.67 2.44 -3.65
CA ASN A 21 13.96 1.86 -4.05
C ASN A 21 14.26 1.92 -5.57
N GLY A 22 13.59 2.83 -6.30
CA GLY A 22 13.77 3.03 -7.73
C GLY A 22 14.90 3.96 -8.14
N THR A 23 14.70 4.61 -9.29
CA THR A 23 15.63 5.58 -9.87
C THR A 23 15.86 6.75 -8.91
N ALA A 24 17.12 7.17 -8.78
CA ALA A 24 17.56 8.23 -7.87
C ALA A 24 17.25 7.98 -6.36
N SER A 25 16.98 6.74 -5.97
CA SER A 25 16.72 6.37 -4.58
C SER A 25 17.91 6.65 -3.65
N ARG A 26 19.15 6.46 -4.14
CA ARG A 26 20.37 6.72 -3.36
C ARG A 26 20.56 8.21 -3.06
N GLU A 27 20.29 9.06 -4.03
CA GLU A 27 20.33 10.51 -3.91
C GLU A 27 19.24 10.99 -2.95
N THR A 28 18.03 10.44 -3.09
CA THR A 28 16.89 10.74 -2.21
C THR A 28 17.18 10.30 -0.77
N ASP A 29 17.81 9.15 -0.58
CA ASP A 29 18.23 8.64 0.73
C ASP A 29 19.27 9.53 1.42
N LYS A 30 20.19 10.14 0.66
CA LYS A 30 21.13 11.14 1.17
C LYS A 30 20.39 12.40 1.67
N ILE A 31 19.47 12.92 0.87
CA ILE A 31 18.64 14.10 1.21
C ILE A 31 17.81 13.81 2.48
N ALA A 32 17.17 12.64 2.57
CA ALA A 32 16.44 12.24 3.77
C ALA A 32 17.37 12.11 4.99
N GLY A 33 18.59 11.61 4.79
CA GLY A 33 19.60 11.56 5.86
C GLY A 33 20.07 12.93 6.34
N GLU A 34 20.08 13.94 5.48
CA GLU A 34 20.33 15.34 5.89
C GLU A 34 19.15 15.89 6.70
N LEU A 35 17.90 15.61 6.31
CA LEU A 35 16.72 16.02 7.08
C LEU A 35 16.68 15.41 8.48
N VAL A 36 16.94 14.12 8.60
CA VAL A 36 16.99 13.42 9.90
C VAL A 36 18.07 14.02 10.79
N ARG A 37 19.26 14.31 10.25
CA ARG A 37 20.35 14.94 11.01
C ARG A 37 20.05 16.40 11.39
N GLY A 38 19.34 17.13 10.53
CA GLY A 38 18.97 18.53 10.76
C GLY A 38 17.78 18.73 11.69
N MET A 39 17.10 17.66 12.12
CA MET A 39 15.88 17.72 12.94
C MET A 39 15.88 16.65 14.06
N PRO A 40 16.91 16.58 14.91
CA PRO A 40 17.05 15.52 15.93
C PRO A 40 15.88 15.48 16.93
N GLU A 41 15.25 16.62 17.21
CA GLU A 41 14.09 16.72 18.10
C GLU A 41 12.81 16.07 17.54
N SER A 42 12.79 15.79 16.23
CA SER A 42 11.58 15.28 15.56
C SER A 42 11.40 13.76 15.65
N SER A 43 12.40 13.02 16.16
CA SER A 43 12.44 11.54 16.18
C SER A 43 12.12 10.94 14.79
N LEU A 44 12.71 11.54 13.76
CA LEU A 44 12.44 11.21 12.38
C LEU A 44 13.28 10.00 11.94
N HIS A 45 12.65 9.01 11.34
CA HIS A 45 13.33 7.85 10.77
C HIS A 45 13.10 7.79 9.26
N LYS A 46 14.13 7.40 8.52
CA LYS A 46 14.05 7.13 7.08
C LYS A 46 14.10 5.62 6.83
N ILE A 47 13.26 5.14 5.94
CA ILE A 47 13.16 3.71 5.60
C ILE A 47 13.01 3.60 4.08
N VAL A 48 13.82 2.73 3.47
CA VAL A 48 13.70 2.38 2.06
C VAL A 48 12.63 1.30 1.91
N VAL A 49 11.72 1.52 0.97
CA VAL A 49 10.54 0.68 0.71
C VAL A 49 10.56 0.26 -0.75
N SER A 50 10.11 -0.97 -1.03
CA SER A 50 9.93 -1.43 -2.40
C SER A 50 8.88 -0.57 -3.11
N GLU A 51 9.23 0.00 -4.26
CA GLU A 51 8.26 0.67 -5.15
C GLU A 51 7.65 -0.28 -6.18
N ALA A 52 7.94 -1.58 -6.07
CA ALA A 52 7.54 -2.57 -7.06
C ALA A 52 6.00 -2.61 -7.20
N GLY A 53 5.50 -2.47 -8.42
CA GLY A 53 4.06 -2.32 -8.70
C GLY A 53 3.42 -0.97 -8.33
N ALA A 54 4.15 0.00 -7.74
CA ALA A 54 3.57 1.30 -7.37
C ALA A 54 3.11 2.12 -8.58
N SER A 55 3.80 1.99 -9.71
CA SER A 55 3.40 2.56 -11.01
C SER A 55 2.15 1.90 -11.59
N ILE A 56 1.98 0.59 -11.37
CA ILE A 56 0.78 -0.15 -11.79
C ILE A 56 -0.41 0.27 -10.92
N TYR A 57 -0.20 0.40 -9.62
CA TYR A 57 -1.22 0.94 -8.71
C TYR A 57 -1.64 2.35 -9.13
N SER A 58 -0.69 3.27 -9.35
CA SER A 58 -1.02 4.67 -9.62
C SER A 58 -1.83 4.89 -10.90
N ALA A 59 -1.62 4.03 -11.90
CA ALA A 59 -2.37 3.99 -13.15
C ALA A 59 -3.66 3.17 -13.09
N SER A 60 -3.95 2.49 -11.97
CA SER A 60 -5.14 1.65 -11.84
C SER A 60 -6.43 2.47 -11.67
N GLU A 61 -7.56 1.90 -12.08
CA GLU A 61 -8.88 2.47 -11.78
C GLU A 61 -9.13 2.60 -10.28
N LEU A 62 -8.59 1.69 -9.46
CA LEU A 62 -8.73 1.74 -8.01
C LEU A 62 -8.09 3.01 -7.45
N ALA A 63 -6.85 3.30 -7.84
CA ALA A 63 -6.17 4.53 -7.41
C ALA A 63 -6.85 5.79 -7.96
N ALA A 64 -7.40 5.73 -9.18
CA ALA A 64 -8.19 6.83 -9.74
C ALA A 64 -9.48 7.10 -8.95
N ARG A 65 -10.12 6.05 -8.39
CA ARG A 65 -11.30 6.19 -7.52
C ARG A 65 -10.92 6.65 -6.11
N GLU A 66 -9.81 6.15 -5.54
CA GLU A 66 -9.32 6.59 -4.22
C GLU A 66 -8.84 8.05 -4.26
N PHE A 67 -8.27 8.50 -5.38
CA PHE A 67 -7.61 9.80 -5.50
C PHE A 67 -7.89 10.47 -6.87
N PRO A 68 -9.15 10.88 -7.13
CA PRO A 68 -9.55 11.43 -8.43
C PRO A 68 -8.80 12.72 -8.78
N ASP A 69 -8.55 13.59 -7.79
CA ASP A 69 -7.96 14.92 -7.99
C ASP A 69 -6.42 14.93 -7.95
N LEU A 70 -5.78 13.78 -7.69
CA LEU A 70 -4.33 13.67 -7.66
C LEU A 70 -3.79 13.17 -9.00
N ASP A 71 -2.69 13.78 -9.45
CA ASP A 71 -1.94 13.32 -10.60
C ASP A 71 -1.39 11.90 -10.38
N VAL A 72 -1.26 11.14 -11.48
CA VAL A 72 -0.77 9.76 -11.47
C VAL A 72 0.59 9.63 -10.79
N SER A 73 1.50 10.60 -10.97
CA SER A 73 2.81 10.57 -10.32
C SER A 73 2.74 10.64 -8.80
N LEU A 74 1.78 11.41 -8.25
CA LEU A 74 1.62 11.60 -6.81
C LEU A 74 0.94 10.40 -6.14
N ARG A 75 0.06 9.69 -6.86
CA ARG A 75 -0.57 8.45 -6.37
C ARG A 75 0.47 7.37 -6.05
N GLY A 76 1.56 7.32 -6.81
CA GLY A 76 2.69 6.42 -6.54
C GLY A 76 3.36 6.71 -5.19
N ALA A 77 3.57 7.99 -4.86
CA ALA A 77 4.14 8.41 -3.59
C ALA A 77 3.24 8.06 -2.40
N VAL A 78 1.91 8.17 -2.57
CA VAL A 78 0.94 7.73 -1.56
C VAL A 78 1.07 6.23 -1.30
N SER A 79 1.21 5.41 -2.34
CA SER A 79 1.37 3.96 -2.18
C SER A 79 2.67 3.62 -1.43
N ILE A 80 3.79 4.28 -1.76
CA ILE A 80 5.06 4.07 -1.06
C ILE A 80 4.94 4.41 0.45
N ALA A 81 4.25 5.51 0.78
CA ALA A 81 4.01 5.89 2.18
C ALA A 81 3.13 4.87 2.92
N ARG A 82 2.03 4.42 2.30
CA ARG A 82 1.10 3.44 2.88
C ARG A 82 1.73 2.06 3.07
N ARG A 83 2.57 1.61 2.13
CA ARG A 83 3.34 0.36 2.26
C ARG A 83 4.24 0.35 3.49
N LEU A 84 4.77 1.49 3.90
CA LEU A 84 5.58 1.54 5.12
C LEU A 84 4.73 1.33 6.38
N GLN A 85 3.47 1.79 6.36
CA GLN A 85 2.55 1.67 7.48
C GLN A 85 2.01 0.25 7.59
N ASP A 86 1.54 -0.30 6.47
CA ASP A 86 1.03 -1.66 6.37
C ASP A 86 1.31 -2.21 4.96
N PRO A 87 2.40 -3.01 4.79
CA PRO A 87 2.74 -3.58 3.50
C PRO A 87 1.63 -4.48 2.94
N LEU A 88 0.96 -5.25 3.80
CA LEU A 88 -0.03 -6.24 3.37
C LEU A 88 -1.27 -5.53 2.80
N ALA A 89 -1.84 -4.58 3.56
CA ALA A 89 -3.03 -3.85 3.15
C ALA A 89 -2.85 -3.02 1.87
N GLU A 90 -1.62 -2.61 1.57
CA GLU A 90 -1.31 -1.83 0.38
C GLU A 90 -0.93 -2.71 -0.83
N LEU A 91 -0.19 -3.80 -0.64
CA LEU A 91 0.20 -4.70 -1.74
C LEU A 91 -0.98 -5.50 -2.32
N VAL A 92 -2.00 -5.82 -1.51
CA VAL A 92 -3.22 -6.53 -1.99
C VAL A 92 -4.04 -5.72 -2.99
N LYS A 93 -3.82 -4.39 -3.07
CA LYS A 93 -4.50 -3.50 -4.03
C LYS A 93 -3.95 -3.63 -5.45
N ILE A 94 -2.84 -4.37 -5.61
CA ILE A 94 -2.13 -4.54 -6.88
C ILE A 94 -2.35 -5.98 -7.35
N ASP A 95 -2.46 -6.18 -8.66
CA ASP A 95 -2.41 -7.53 -9.23
C ASP A 95 -1.10 -8.21 -8.76
N PRO A 96 -1.15 -9.37 -8.09
CA PRO A 96 0.05 -10.02 -7.57
C PRO A 96 1.11 -10.25 -8.64
N LYS A 97 0.71 -10.56 -9.88
CA LYS A 97 1.64 -10.73 -11.01
C LYS A 97 2.31 -9.43 -11.47
N SER A 98 1.85 -8.29 -10.99
CA SER A 98 2.35 -6.96 -11.33
C SER A 98 3.19 -6.35 -10.21
N ILE A 99 3.33 -7.02 -9.07
CA ILE A 99 4.23 -6.57 -7.99
C ILE A 99 5.69 -6.61 -8.46
N GLY A 100 6.07 -7.52 -9.36
CA GLY A 100 7.44 -7.59 -9.90
C GLY A 100 8.44 -8.14 -8.89
N VAL A 101 8.33 -9.44 -8.59
CA VAL A 101 9.13 -10.16 -7.59
C VAL A 101 10.34 -10.89 -8.18
N GLY A 102 10.53 -10.88 -9.50
CA GLY A 102 11.66 -11.55 -10.15
C GLY A 102 12.04 -10.98 -11.51
N GLN A 103 13.30 -11.14 -11.89
CA GLN A 103 13.88 -10.60 -13.12
C GLN A 103 13.20 -11.14 -14.40
N TYR A 104 12.94 -12.45 -14.44
CA TYR A 104 12.36 -13.14 -15.61
C TYR A 104 10.86 -13.45 -15.42
N GLN A 105 10.17 -12.63 -14.64
CA GLN A 105 8.75 -12.85 -14.31
C GLN A 105 7.83 -12.82 -15.53
N HIS A 106 8.23 -12.12 -16.59
CA HIS A 106 7.48 -12.07 -17.84
C HIS A 106 7.77 -13.27 -18.75
N ASP A 107 8.85 -14.02 -18.50
CA ASP A 107 9.29 -15.14 -19.34
C ASP A 107 8.74 -16.49 -18.88
N VAL A 108 7.99 -16.51 -17.76
CA VAL A 108 7.34 -17.72 -17.23
C VAL A 108 5.88 -17.81 -17.68
N ASN A 109 5.28 -18.99 -17.46
CA ASN A 109 3.86 -19.19 -17.71
C ASN A 109 3.01 -18.30 -16.79
N GLN A 110 2.39 -17.27 -17.38
CA GLN A 110 1.64 -16.24 -16.64
C GLN A 110 0.42 -16.79 -15.89
N SER A 111 -0.24 -17.83 -16.38
CA SER A 111 -1.38 -18.44 -15.69
C SER A 111 -0.95 -19.17 -14.42
N ARG A 112 0.14 -19.96 -14.51
CA ARG A 112 0.70 -20.63 -13.33
C ARG A 112 1.25 -19.64 -12.31
N LEU A 113 1.93 -18.59 -12.79
CA LEU A 113 2.45 -17.52 -11.94
C LEU A 113 1.33 -16.82 -11.17
N ALA A 114 0.29 -16.36 -11.87
CA ALA A 114 -0.86 -15.68 -11.24
C ALA A 114 -1.48 -16.57 -10.16
N LYS A 115 -1.79 -17.84 -10.49
CA LYS A 115 -2.37 -18.79 -9.53
C LYS A 115 -1.47 -19.02 -8.30
N SER A 116 -0.15 -19.10 -8.49
CA SER A 116 0.80 -19.28 -7.40
C SER A 116 0.89 -18.06 -6.50
N LEU A 117 0.93 -16.86 -7.08
CA LEU A 117 1.00 -15.61 -6.32
C LEU A 117 -0.31 -15.30 -5.61
N ASP A 118 -1.46 -15.56 -6.25
CA ASP A 118 -2.77 -15.45 -5.63
C ASP A 118 -2.88 -16.35 -4.38
N ALA A 119 -2.39 -17.58 -4.45
CA ALA A 119 -2.36 -18.49 -3.31
C ALA A 119 -1.50 -17.95 -2.15
N VAL A 120 -0.30 -17.42 -2.44
CA VAL A 120 0.56 -16.82 -1.41
C VAL A 120 -0.11 -15.60 -0.77
N VAL A 121 -0.80 -14.77 -1.57
CA VAL A 121 -1.53 -13.62 -1.05
C VAL A 121 -2.68 -14.06 -0.15
N GLU A 122 -3.46 -15.05 -0.57
CA GLU A 122 -4.52 -15.64 0.25
C GLU A 122 -3.95 -16.19 1.57
N ASP A 123 -2.89 -16.98 1.53
CA ASP A 123 -2.25 -17.54 2.72
C ASP A 123 -1.77 -16.44 3.69
N CYS A 124 -1.10 -15.40 3.17
CA CYS A 124 -0.63 -14.28 3.99
C CYS A 124 -1.78 -13.50 4.63
N VAL A 125 -2.84 -13.20 3.89
CA VAL A 125 -4.00 -12.44 4.41
C VAL A 125 -4.74 -13.25 5.47
N ASN A 126 -4.97 -14.54 5.23
CA ASN A 126 -5.67 -15.39 6.19
C ASN A 126 -4.83 -15.68 7.45
N ALA A 127 -3.49 -15.74 7.33
CA ALA A 127 -2.60 -15.93 8.47
C ALA A 127 -2.56 -14.70 9.40
N VAL A 128 -2.56 -13.49 8.85
CA VAL A 128 -2.58 -12.24 9.65
C VAL A 128 -3.98 -11.96 10.19
N GLY A 129 -5.00 -12.28 9.42
CA GLY A 129 -6.38 -11.90 9.71
C GLY A 129 -6.64 -10.43 9.37
N VAL A 130 -7.92 -10.08 9.30
CA VAL A 130 -8.36 -8.72 8.93
C VAL A 130 -9.46 -8.25 9.87
N ASP A 131 -9.48 -6.96 10.15
CA ASP A 131 -10.57 -6.30 10.85
C ASP A 131 -11.63 -5.85 9.85
N ALA A 132 -12.82 -6.46 9.87
CA ALA A 132 -13.91 -6.13 8.96
C ALA A 132 -14.36 -4.67 9.03
N ASN A 133 -14.14 -3.99 10.16
CA ASN A 133 -14.55 -2.61 10.36
C ASN A 133 -13.59 -1.60 9.71
N THR A 134 -12.37 -2.01 9.41
CA THR A 134 -11.33 -1.12 8.85
C THR A 134 -10.75 -1.60 7.53
N ALA A 135 -10.87 -2.90 7.25
CA ALA A 135 -10.37 -3.50 6.02
C ALA A 135 -11.04 -2.91 4.77
N SER A 136 -10.22 -2.78 3.72
CA SER A 136 -10.67 -2.37 2.40
C SER A 136 -11.29 -3.54 1.63
N ALA A 137 -12.14 -3.26 0.64
CA ALA A 137 -12.73 -4.32 -0.20
C ALA A 137 -11.66 -5.20 -0.89
N PRO A 138 -10.55 -4.68 -1.45
CA PRO A 138 -9.48 -5.53 -1.99
C PRO A 138 -8.86 -6.49 -0.97
N LEU A 139 -8.71 -6.05 0.29
CA LEU A 139 -8.16 -6.90 1.35
C LEU A 139 -9.16 -7.98 1.78
N LEU A 140 -10.43 -7.62 1.96
CA LEU A 140 -11.50 -8.57 2.28
C LEU A 140 -11.70 -9.62 1.17
N ALA A 141 -11.53 -9.25 -0.10
CA ALA A 141 -11.65 -10.17 -1.23
C ALA A 141 -10.59 -11.27 -1.25
N ARG A 142 -9.54 -11.17 -0.40
CA ARG A 142 -8.49 -12.19 -0.24
C ARG A 142 -8.69 -13.10 0.97
N ILE A 143 -9.77 -12.89 1.75
CA ILE A 143 -10.14 -13.79 2.84
C ILE A 143 -10.77 -15.05 2.29
N SER A 144 -10.44 -16.19 2.90
CA SER A 144 -10.96 -17.49 2.48
C SER A 144 -12.49 -17.51 2.50
N GLY A 145 -13.10 -17.89 1.38
CA GLY A 145 -14.55 -17.92 1.21
C GLY A 145 -15.19 -16.58 0.83
N LEU A 146 -14.44 -15.48 0.80
CA LEU A 146 -14.90 -14.21 0.26
C LEU A 146 -14.49 -14.05 -1.21
N ASN A 147 -15.24 -13.22 -1.92
CA ASN A 147 -14.94 -12.79 -3.28
C ASN A 147 -15.13 -11.28 -3.39
N GLN A 148 -14.82 -10.71 -4.56
CA GLN A 148 -14.91 -9.27 -4.78
C GLN A 148 -16.31 -8.70 -4.47
N THR A 149 -17.36 -9.42 -4.84
CA THR A 149 -18.75 -8.99 -4.62
C THR A 149 -19.10 -9.01 -3.13
N LEU A 150 -18.78 -10.09 -2.41
CA LEU A 150 -19.02 -10.18 -0.98
C LEU A 150 -18.23 -9.13 -0.20
N ALA A 151 -16.97 -8.92 -0.58
CA ALA A 151 -16.12 -7.89 0.03
C ALA A 151 -16.69 -6.48 -0.15
N GLN A 152 -17.23 -6.16 -1.33
CA GLN A 152 -17.92 -4.88 -1.59
C GLN A 152 -19.20 -4.75 -0.76
N ASN A 153 -19.98 -5.83 -0.66
CA ASN A 153 -21.21 -5.84 0.14
C ASN A 153 -20.93 -5.61 1.63
N ILE A 154 -19.86 -6.20 2.18
CA ILE A 154 -19.45 -5.99 3.57
C ILE A 154 -19.11 -4.51 3.81
N VAL A 155 -18.32 -3.91 2.91
CA VAL A 155 -17.96 -2.49 3.01
C VAL A 155 -19.20 -1.60 2.89
N ALA A 156 -20.05 -1.85 1.90
CA ALA A 156 -21.28 -1.07 1.71
C ALA A 156 -22.23 -1.19 2.91
N TYR A 157 -22.42 -2.39 3.43
CA TYR A 157 -23.23 -2.61 4.62
C TYR A 157 -22.70 -1.83 5.82
N ARG A 158 -21.38 -1.86 6.05
CA ARG A 158 -20.73 -1.12 7.14
C ARG A 158 -20.87 0.39 6.97
N ASP A 159 -20.72 0.89 5.73
CA ASP A 159 -20.82 2.31 5.44
C ASP A 159 -22.26 2.83 5.65
N GLU A 160 -23.28 1.98 5.43
CA GLU A 160 -24.70 2.33 5.62
C GLU A 160 -25.22 2.09 7.06
N ASN A 161 -24.79 1.00 7.70
CA ASN A 161 -25.36 0.52 8.97
C ASN A 161 -24.44 0.76 10.18
N GLY A 162 -23.20 1.21 9.93
CA GLY A 162 -22.18 1.38 10.97
C GLY A 162 -21.31 0.13 11.17
N ALA A 163 -20.44 0.20 12.18
CA ALA A 163 -19.51 -0.87 12.47
C ALA A 163 -20.21 -2.18 12.90
N PHE A 164 -19.61 -3.31 12.56
CA PHE A 164 -20.05 -4.62 13.02
C PHE A 164 -19.67 -4.83 14.49
N ASP A 165 -20.67 -5.06 15.33
CA ASP A 165 -20.49 -5.32 16.76
C ASP A 165 -20.04 -6.76 17.05
N SER A 166 -20.32 -7.69 16.13
CA SER A 166 -19.96 -9.11 16.28
C SER A 166 -19.83 -9.81 14.93
N ARG A 167 -19.06 -10.91 14.89
CA ARG A 167 -18.91 -11.75 13.69
C ARG A 167 -20.22 -12.34 13.17
N LYS A 168 -21.25 -12.47 14.01
CA LYS A 168 -22.57 -12.99 13.58
C LYS A 168 -23.35 -11.95 12.76
N ASN A 169 -23.00 -10.68 12.90
CA ASN A 169 -23.65 -9.57 12.20
C ASN A 169 -22.88 -9.18 10.92
N CYS A 170 -21.73 -9.82 10.68
CA CYS A 170 -20.85 -9.59 9.54
C CYS A 170 -21.13 -10.57 8.41
#